data_AF-A0A0M8WI26-F1
#
_entry.id   AF-A0A0M8WI26-F1
#
_cell.length_a   1.000
_cell.length_b   1.000
_cell.length_c   1.000
_cell.angle_alpha   90.00
_cell.angle_beta   90.00
_cell.angle_gamma   90.00
#
_symmetry.space_group_name_H-M   'P 1'
#
loop_
_entity.id
_entity.type
_entity.pdbx_description
1 polymer ?
#
loop_
_entity_poly.entity_id
_entity_poly.type
_entity_poly.pdbx_seq_one_letter_code
_entity_poly.pdbx_strand_id
1 'polypeptide(L)'
;MLASAAGAALLVGCSAEPDKSTTSAGSPSAAERARARAAHDSAGLVRQYDAAIAAFPALAEPLSQLRAEVVRHAEAFGGGRPTPPPTPTPTPTSTPAPASASGSASSSASASVAPTTEREALVGLAAAERALVDRRTKALLDVPGELARLLASVAAAGAAHVFLLTEGAK
;
A
#
# COMPACT_ATOMS: atom_id res chain seq x y z
N MET A 1 1.74 -52.01 39.71
CA MET A 1 1.18 -51.95 38.34
C MET A 1 0.03 -50.96 38.39
N LEU A 2 -0.04 -49.79 37.75
CA LEU A 2 0.51 -49.25 36.50
C LEU A 2 0.30 -47.71 36.59
N ALA A 3 1.35 -46.89 36.63
CA ALA A 3 1.91 -46.06 35.54
C ALA A 3 1.23 -44.69 35.29
N SER A 4 2.07 -43.63 35.34
CA SER A 4 1.84 -42.30 34.76
C SER A 4 1.54 -42.35 33.25
N ALA A 5 0.80 -41.34 32.75
CA ALA A 5 1.32 -40.30 31.85
C ALA A 5 0.35 -39.82 30.75
N ALA A 6 0.41 -38.50 30.54
CA ALA A 6 0.32 -37.77 29.27
C ALA A 6 -1.03 -37.60 28.56
N GLY A 7 -1.45 -36.34 28.48
CA GLY A 7 -2.37 -35.84 27.47
C GLY A 7 -1.74 -35.78 26.08
N ALA A 8 -2.58 -35.91 25.06
CA ALA A 8 -2.25 -35.64 23.68
C ALA A 8 -3.33 -34.72 23.11
N ALA A 9 -2.97 -33.47 22.85
CA ALA A 9 -3.74 -32.56 22.01
C ALA A 9 -3.62 -33.05 20.56
N LEU A 10 -4.76 -33.36 19.93
CA LEU A 10 -4.83 -33.64 18.50
C LEU A 10 -4.84 -32.30 17.75
N LEU A 11 -3.67 -31.86 17.28
CA LEU A 11 -3.59 -30.92 16.17
C LEU A 11 -3.49 -31.73 14.88
N VAL A 12 -4.58 -31.72 14.11
CA VAL A 12 -4.64 -32.16 12.72
C VAL A 12 -3.64 -31.33 11.91
N GLY A 13 -2.55 -31.98 11.51
CA GLY A 13 -1.65 -31.46 10.50
C GLY A 13 -2.36 -31.48 9.16
N CYS A 14 -2.60 -30.30 8.58
CA CYS A 14 -2.94 -30.17 7.17
C CYS A 14 -1.66 -30.36 6.35
N SER A 15 -1.55 -31.49 5.66
CA SER A 15 -0.63 -31.67 4.54
C SER A 15 -0.91 -30.64 3.45
N ALA A 16 0.13 -30.00 2.93
CA ALA A 16 0.11 -29.40 1.61
C ALA A 16 1.32 -29.94 0.84
N GLU A 17 1.05 -30.83 -0.12
CA GLU A 17 2.04 -31.32 -1.07
C GLU A 17 2.54 -30.15 -1.94
N PRO A 18 3.84 -30.10 -2.29
CA PRO A 18 4.33 -29.12 -3.24
C PRO A 18 3.90 -29.55 -4.65
N ASP A 19 2.76 -29.05 -5.10
CA ASP A 19 2.43 -29.07 -6.52
C ASP A 19 3.54 -28.36 -7.30
N LYS A 20 4.11 -29.12 -8.22
CA LYS A 20 5.14 -28.69 -9.16
C LYS A 20 4.48 -27.78 -10.20
N SER A 21 4.12 -26.55 -9.80
CA SER A 21 3.61 -25.56 -10.72
C SER A 21 4.76 -25.04 -11.57
N THR A 22 4.83 -25.58 -12.78
CA THR A 22 5.51 -24.99 -13.92
C THR A 22 5.31 -23.47 -13.92
N THR A 23 6.41 -22.74 -14.02
CA THR A 23 6.42 -21.27 -14.14
C THR A 23 5.78 -20.88 -15.47
N SER A 24 4.45 -20.83 -15.49
CA SER A 24 3.73 -19.99 -16.43
C SER A 24 3.73 -18.59 -15.82
N ALA A 25 4.39 -17.65 -16.48
CA ALA A 25 4.31 -16.23 -16.16
C ALA A 25 2.87 -15.74 -16.40
N GLY A 26 1.97 -16.10 -15.49
CA GLY A 26 0.57 -15.69 -15.50
C GLY A 26 0.43 -14.22 -15.10
N SER A 27 -0.56 -13.55 -15.68
CA SER A 27 -0.95 -12.22 -15.21
C SER A 27 -1.40 -12.28 -13.74
N PRO A 28 -1.06 -11.27 -12.92
CA PRO A 28 -1.38 -11.28 -11.49
C PRO A 28 -2.89 -11.34 -11.25
N SER A 29 -3.33 -11.96 -10.16
CA SER A 29 -4.75 -12.04 -9.79
C SER A 29 -5.35 -10.65 -9.50
N ALA A 30 -6.67 -10.53 -9.50
CA ALA A 30 -7.34 -9.27 -9.16
C ALA A 30 -6.98 -8.78 -7.75
N ALA A 31 -6.88 -9.69 -6.78
CA ALA A 31 -6.48 -9.39 -5.42
C ALA A 31 -5.01 -8.93 -5.33
N GLU A 32 -4.10 -9.55 -6.08
CA GLU A 32 -2.70 -9.11 -6.15
C GLU A 32 -2.57 -7.72 -6.76
N ARG A 33 -3.31 -7.44 -7.83
CA ARG A 33 -3.37 -6.10 -8.42
C ARG A 33 -3.92 -5.10 -7.41
N ALA A 34 -5.02 -5.39 -6.74
CA ALA A 34 -5.61 -4.51 -5.73
C ALA A 34 -4.62 -4.21 -4.59
N ARG A 35 -3.92 -5.24 -4.09
CA ARG A 35 -2.86 -5.09 -3.08
C ARG A 35 -1.72 -4.21 -3.59
N ALA A 36 -1.22 -4.46 -4.79
CA ALA A 36 -0.13 -3.67 -5.39
C ALA A 36 -0.53 -2.21 -5.61
N ARG A 37 -1.77 -1.94 -6.03
CA ARG A 37 -2.34 -0.58 -6.11
C ARG A 37 -2.40 0.08 -4.72
N ALA A 38 -2.90 -0.63 -3.70
CA ALA A 38 -2.98 -0.10 -2.35
C ALA A 38 -1.59 0.23 -1.75
N ALA A 39 -0.57 -0.59 -2.03
CA ALA A 39 0.81 -0.30 -1.65
C ALA A 39 1.35 0.95 -2.35
N HIS A 40 1.18 1.03 -3.68
CA HIS A 40 1.63 2.17 -4.48
C HIS A 40 0.98 3.48 -4.04
N ASP A 41 -0.33 3.49 -3.84
CA ASP A 41 -1.07 4.67 -3.43
C ASP A 41 -0.66 5.13 -2.02
N SER A 42 -0.46 4.19 -1.08
CA SER A 42 0.05 4.50 0.26
C SER A 42 1.45 5.12 0.20
N ALA A 43 2.35 4.57 -0.62
CA ALA A 43 3.68 5.15 -0.83
C ALA A 43 3.62 6.54 -1.49
N GLY A 44 2.65 6.76 -2.39
CA GLY A 44 2.37 8.08 -2.96
C GLY A 44 1.97 9.10 -1.90
N LEU A 45 1.14 8.70 -0.95
CA LEU A 45 0.73 9.53 0.16
C LEU A 45 1.90 9.85 1.12
N VAL A 46 2.78 8.88 1.43
CA VAL A 46 4.00 9.13 2.21
C VAL A 46 4.83 10.26 1.59
N ARG A 47 5.01 10.24 0.26
CA ARG A 47 5.75 11.31 -0.45
C ARG A 47 5.09 12.68 -0.32
N GLN A 48 3.76 12.73 -0.21
CA GLN A 48 3.06 14.00 0.00
C GLN A 48 3.26 14.53 1.43
N TYR A 49 3.24 13.65 2.44
CA TYR A 49 3.64 14.03 3.81
C TYR A 49 5.09 14.52 3.86
N ASP A 50 6.01 13.82 3.20
CA ASP A 50 7.42 14.24 3.10
C ASP A 50 7.56 15.64 2.47
N ALA A 51 6.85 15.89 1.37
CA ALA A 51 6.87 17.18 0.69
C ALA A 51 6.29 18.30 1.58
N ALA A 52 5.20 18.03 2.31
CA ALA A 52 4.60 19.00 3.22
C ALA A 52 5.53 19.33 4.39
N ILE A 53 6.17 18.33 5.01
CA ILE A 53 7.15 18.53 6.08
C ILE A 53 8.37 19.31 5.58
N ALA A 54 8.85 19.00 4.37
CA ALA A 54 9.99 19.72 3.77
C ALA A 54 9.67 21.18 3.44
N ALA A 55 8.44 21.46 2.97
CA ALA A 55 8.00 22.82 2.68
C ALA A 55 7.69 23.64 3.94
N PHE A 56 7.19 22.98 4.99
CA PHE A 56 6.75 23.60 6.24
C PHE A 56 7.34 22.87 7.46
N PRO A 57 8.61 23.15 7.84
CA PRO A 57 9.28 22.45 8.94
C PRO A 57 8.57 22.59 10.30
N ALA A 58 7.77 23.64 10.50
CA ALA A 58 6.95 23.81 11.70
C ALA A 58 5.90 22.68 11.87
N LEU A 59 5.50 22.02 10.78
CA LEU A 59 4.59 20.88 10.80
C LEU A 59 5.29 19.53 10.99
N ALA A 60 6.63 19.49 11.09
CA ALA A 60 7.39 18.24 11.13
C ALA A 60 7.01 17.37 12.33
N GLU A 61 7.05 17.92 13.54
CA GLU A 61 6.65 17.22 14.77
C GLU A 61 5.21 16.70 14.73
N PRO A 62 4.18 17.55 14.47
CA PRO A 62 2.79 17.07 14.47
C PRO A 62 2.49 16.07 13.35
N LEU A 63 3.14 16.17 12.18
CA LEU A 63 2.90 15.24 11.06
C LEU A 63 3.74 13.96 11.13
N SER A 64 4.79 13.91 11.94
CA SER A 64 5.71 12.77 12.02
C SER A 64 5.00 11.46 12.37
N GLN A 65 4.08 11.50 13.34
CA GLN A 65 3.33 10.34 13.79
C GLN A 65 2.36 9.84 12.71
N LEU A 66 1.58 10.74 12.09
CA LEU A 66 0.66 10.38 11.02
C LEU A 66 1.42 9.78 9.83
N ARG A 67 2.55 10.37 9.45
CA ARG A 67 3.43 9.84 8.41
C ARG A 67 3.91 8.42 8.73
N ALA A 68 4.34 8.17 9.97
CA ALA A 68 4.81 6.85 10.39
C ALA A 68 3.72 5.77 10.25
N GLU A 69 2.47 6.10 10.58
CA GLU A 69 1.33 5.19 10.37
C GLU A 69 1.06 4.94 8.88
N VAL A 70 1.13 5.97 8.03
CA VAL A 70 0.99 5.79 6.56
C VAL A 70 2.11 4.91 5.98
N VAL A 71 3.33 5.01 6.48
CA VAL A 71 4.43 4.10 6.12
C VAL A 71 4.10 2.66 6.50
N ARG A 72 3.65 2.41 7.74
CA ARG A 72 3.23 1.08 8.19
C ARG A 72 2.09 0.51 7.35
N HIS A 73 1.14 1.35 6.95
CA HIS A 73 0.07 0.94 6.03
C HIS A 73 0.62 0.53 4.65
N ALA A 74 1.59 1.27 4.10
CA ALA A 74 2.23 0.90 2.84
C ALA A 74 2.96 -0.46 2.96
N GLU A 75 3.68 -0.68 4.06
CA GLU A 75 4.36 -1.94 4.36
C GLU A 75 3.40 -3.11 4.51
N ALA A 76 2.23 -2.92 5.14
CA ALA A 76 1.19 -3.94 5.30
C ALA A 76 0.66 -4.46 3.95
N PHE A 77 0.63 -3.62 2.91
CA PHE A 77 0.31 -4.03 1.54
C PHE A 77 1.49 -4.60 0.76
N GLY A 78 2.70 -4.60 1.34
CA GLY A 78 3.92 -5.12 0.71
C GLY A 78 4.84 -4.05 0.11
N GLY A 79 4.58 -2.76 0.35
CA GLY A 79 5.36 -1.64 -0.18
C GLY A 79 6.78 -1.49 0.37
N GLY A 80 7.16 -2.30 1.38
CA GLY A 80 8.47 -2.23 2.05
C GLY A 80 9.28 -3.53 2.07
N ARG A 81 8.81 -4.61 1.41
CA ARG A 81 9.63 -5.84 1.30
C ARG A 81 10.59 -5.67 0.11
N PRO A 82 11.90 -5.51 0.32
CA PRO A 82 12.84 -5.75 -0.76
C PRO A 82 12.64 -7.19 -1.23
N THR A 83 12.23 -7.35 -2.48
CA THR A 83 12.37 -8.63 -3.18
C THR A 83 13.82 -9.06 -3.04
N PRO A 84 14.13 -10.28 -2.55
CA PRO A 84 15.51 -10.75 -2.55
C PRO A 84 16.09 -10.61 -3.96
N PRO A 85 17.36 -10.19 -4.11
CA PRO A 85 17.95 -10.01 -5.43
C PRO A 85 17.83 -11.32 -6.21
N PRO A 86 17.40 -11.29 -7.48
CA PRO A 86 17.41 -12.49 -8.30
C PRO A 86 18.85 -13.01 -8.36
N THR A 87 19.04 -14.28 -8.05
CA THR A 87 20.30 -14.97 -8.30
C THR A 87 20.64 -14.80 -9.79
N PRO A 88 21.85 -14.33 -10.15
CA PRO A 88 22.18 -14.04 -11.54
C PRO A 88 22.11 -15.33 -12.36
N THR A 89 21.07 -15.46 -13.16
CA THR A 89 20.94 -16.53 -14.16
C THR A 89 21.49 -15.97 -15.48
N PRO A 90 22.47 -16.62 -16.13
CA PRO A 90 23.09 -16.12 -17.34
C PRO A 90 22.09 -15.79 -18.46
N THR A 91 22.24 -14.57 -18.98
CA THR A 91 21.50 -13.97 -20.08
C THR A 91 21.75 -14.70 -21.41
N PRO A 92 20.72 -15.02 -22.21
CA PRO A 92 20.88 -15.08 -23.65
C PRO A 92 20.55 -13.71 -24.27
N THR A 93 21.51 -13.23 -25.06
CA THR A 93 21.41 -12.08 -25.97
C THR A 93 20.15 -12.15 -26.84
N SER A 94 19.42 -11.04 -26.95
CA SER A 94 18.46 -10.84 -28.03
C SER A 94 18.36 -9.36 -28.42
N THR A 95 18.54 -9.16 -29.72
CA THR A 95 18.61 -7.94 -30.56
C THR A 95 17.39 -7.01 -30.43
N PRO A 96 17.53 -5.68 -30.63
CA PRO A 96 16.44 -4.71 -30.45
C PRO A 96 15.53 -4.55 -31.68
N ALA A 97 14.24 -4.27 -31.44
CA ALA A 97 13.28 -3.79 -32.44
C ALA A 97 12.15 -2.97 -31.74
N PRO A 98 11.44 -2.07 -32.46
CA PRO A 98 11.27 -0.68 -32.05
C PRO A 98 10.02 -0.34 -31.22
N ALA A 99 10.10 0.84 -30.60
CA ALA A 99 9.06 1.48 -29.81
C ALA A 99 7.77 1.73 -30.60
N SER A 100 6.64 1.37 -30.01
CA SER A 100 5.34 1.93 -30.35
C SER A 100 4.83 2.73 -29.16
N ALA A 101 4.91 4.05 -29.31
CA ALA A 101 4.18 4.99 -28.47
C ALA A 101 2.68 4.83 -28.77
N SER A 102 1.90 4.53 -27.76
CA SER A 102 0.46 4.79 -27.79
C SER A 102 0.10 5.51 -26.50
N GLY A 103 -0.01 6.83 -26.62
CA GLY A 103 -0.55 7.67 -25.57
C GLY A 103 -2.01 7.32 -25.32
N SER A 104 -2.41 7.37 -24.05
CA SER A 104 -3.82 7.49 -23.73
C SER A 104 -3.98 8.42 -22.54
N ALA A 105 -4.40 9.63 -22.91
CA ALA A 105 -5.30 10.55 -22.23
C ALA A 105 -5.06 10.86 -20.74
N SER A 106 -4.56 12.08 -20.54
CA SER A 106 -4.97 13.04 -19.50
C SER A 106 -6.11 12.59 -18.60
N SER A 107 -5.80 12.19 -17.38
CA SER A 107 -6.46 12.86 -16.26
C SER A 107 -5.69 14.14 -16.05
N SER A 108 -6.34 15.27 -16.33
CA SER A 108 -5.87 16.58 -15.92
C SER A 108 -5.82 16.56 -14.39
N ALA A 109 -4.72 16.06 -13.82
CA ALA A 109 -4.31 16.46 -12.50
C ALA A 109 -4.05 17.95 -12.66
N SER A 110 -5.06 18.76 -12.32
CA SER A 110 -4.91 20.21 -12.13
C SER A 110 -3.52 20.41 -11.56
N ALA A 111 -2.66 21.14 -12.26
CA ALA A 111 -1.31 21.40 -11.80
C ALA A 111 -1.44 21.85 -10.35
N SER A 112 -1.12 20.94 -9.42
CA SER A 112 -1.35 21.18 -8.00
C SER A 112 -0.39 22.30 -7.66
N VAL A 113 -0.92 23.52 -7.60
CA VAL A 113 -0.19 24.67 -7.12
C VAL A 113 0.39 24.25 -5.77
N ALA A 114 1.71 24.35 -5.65
CA ALA A 114 2.37 23.98 -4.41
C ALA A 114 1.73 24.80 -3.27
N PRO A 115 1.40 24.17 -2.14
CA PRO A 115 0.84 24.89 -1.01
C PRO A 115 1.78 26.04 -0.64
N THR A 116 1.21 27.22 -0.45
CA THR A 116 1.95 28.44 -0.09
C THR A 116 1.87 28.73 1.41
N THR A 117 0.99 28.03 2.12
CA THR A 117 0.79 28.14 3.57
C THR A 117 0.69 26.77 4.24
N GLU A 118 0.97 26.73 5.54
CA GLU A 118 0.81 25.53 6.37
C GLU A 118 -0.63 24.99 6.32
N ARG A 119 -1.61 25.90 6.37
CA ARG A 119 -3.04 25.56 6.28
C ARG A 119 -3.37 24.87 4.95
N GLU A 120 -2.89 25.42 3.83
CA GLU A 120 -3.08 24.81 2.51
C GLU A 120 -2.44 23.42 2.43
N ALA A 121 -1.27 23.23 3.05
CA ALA A 121 -0.62 21.92 3.11
C ALA A 121 -1.46 20.90 3.89
N LEU A 122 -1.99 21.28 5.06
CA LEU A 122 -2.86 20.41 5.87
C LEU A 122 -4.17 20.08 5.14
N VAL A 123 -4.80 21.06 4.50
CA VAL A 123 -6.01 20.84 3.67
C VAL A 123 -5.70 19.90 2.50
N GLY A 124 -4.56 20.10 1.84
CA GLY A 124 -4.10 19.25 0.75
C GLY A 124 -3.90 17.80 1.20
N LEU A 125 -3.22 17.58 2.34
CA LEU A 125 -3.04 16.24 2.92
C LEU A 125 -4.39 15.62 3.32
N ALA A 126 -5.30 16.37 3.93
CA ALA A 126 -6.62 15.87 4.31
C ALA A 126 -7.43 15.44 3.07
N ALA A 127 -7.34 16.19 1.97
CA ALA A 127 -7.98 15.83 0.71
C ALA A 127 -7.36 14.57 0.09
N ALA A 128 -6.02 14.44 0.13
CA ALA A 128 -5.32 13.27 -0.38
C ALA A 128 -5.64 11.99 0.41
N GLU A 129 -5.66 12.07 1.75
CA GLU A 129 -6.08 10.99 2.63
C GLU A 129 -7.53 10.59 2.34
N ARG A 130 -8.45 11.55 2.25
CA ARG A 130 -9.87 11.28 1.94
C ARG A 130 -10.03 10.58 0.60
N ALA A 131 -9.37 11.07 -0.45
CA ALA A 131 -9.41 10.45 -1.76
C ALA A 131 -8.90 9.01 -1.75
N LEU A 132 -7.92 8.70 -0.91
CA LEU A 132 -7.39 7.34 -0.77
C LEU A 132 -8.32 6.44 0.06
N VAL A 133 -8.94 6.96 1.12
CA VAL A 133 -10.01 6.28 1.87
C VAL A 133 -11.16 5.90 0.94
N ASP A 134 -11.61 6.82 0.08
CA ASP A 134 -12.68 6.58 -0.89
C ASP A 134 -12.31 5.48 -1.89
N ARG A 135 -11.09 5.53 -2.44
CA ARG A 135 -10.58 4.48 -3.35
C ARG A 135 -10.53 3.12 -2.68
N ARG A 136 -10.03 3.04 -1.44
CA ARG A 136 -9.96 1.78 -0.67
C ARG A 136 -11.34 1.24 -0.37
N THR A 137 -12.27 2.10 0.02
CA THR A 137 -13.66 1.75 0.34
C THR A 137 -14.37 1.20 -0.89
N LYS A 138 -14.16 1.81 -2.06
CA LYS A 138 -14.69 1.29 -3.34
C LYS A 138 -14.09 -0.09 -3.68
N ALA A 139 -12.78 -0.27 -3.48
CA ALA A 139 -12.09 -1.52 -3.76
C ALA A 139 -12.55 -2.70 -2.89
N LEU A 140 -13.18 -2.45 -1.73
CA LEU A 140 -13.74 -3.50 -0.87
C LEU A 140 -14.77 -4.38 -1.60
N LEU A 141 -15.43 -3.85 -2.63
CA LEU A 141 -16.42 -4.58 -3.42
C LEU A 141 -15.80 -5.66 -4.32
N ASP A 142 -14.50 -5.53 -4.61
CA ASP A 142 -13.81 -6.33 -5.62
C ASP A 142 -12.80 -7.33 -5.01
N VAL A 143 -12.59 -7.29 -3.69
CA VAL A 143 -11.61 -8.15 -3.02
C VAL A 143 -12.24 -8.98 -1.89
N PRO A 144 -11.94 -10.28 -1.80
CA PRO A 144 -12.47 -11.13 -0.74
C PRO A 144 -11.55 -11.22 0.48
N GLY A 145 -12.13 -11.72 1.58
CA GLY A 145 -11.40 -12.26 2.73
C GLY A 145 -10.50 -11.26 3.44
N GLU A 146 -9.28 -11.69 3.75
CA GLU A 146 -8.36 -10.93 4.61
C GLU A 146 -7.90 -9.62 3.99
N LEU A 147 -7.78 -9.55 2.66
CA LEU A 147 -7.41 -8.31 1.98
C LEU A 147 -8.50 -7.23 2.15
N ALA A 148 -9.78 -7.62 2.12
CA ALA A 148 -10.89 -6.71 2.35
C ALA A 148 -10.86 -6.16 3.78
N ARG A 149 -10.62 -7.02 4.77
CA ARG A 149 -10.50 -6.61 6.19
C ARG A 149 -9.34 -5.64 6.39
N LEU A 150 -8.19 -5.92 5.78
CA LEU A 150 -7.03 -5.02 5.82
C LEU A 150 -7.35 -3.67 5.19
N LEU A 151 -7.93 -3.64 3.98
CA LEU A 151 -8.33 -2.39 3.32
C LEU A 151 -9.32 -1.59 4.15
N ALA A 152 -10.31 -2.24 4.76
CA ALA A 152 -11.32 -1.59 5.59
C ALA A 152 -10.69 -0.99 6.85
N SER A 153 -9.80 -1.72 7.53
CA SER A 153 -9.07 -1.23 8.70
C SER A 153 -8.21 0.00 8.36
N VAL A 154 -7.44 -0.07 7.27
CA VAL A 154 -6.59 1.05 6.82
C VAL A 154 -7.43 2.25 6.33
N ALA A 155 -8.58 2.01 5.69
CA ALA A 155 -9.51 3.07 5.31
C ALA A 155 -10.09 3.77 6.54
N ALA A 156 -10.45 3.04 7.59
CA ALA A 156 -10.93 3.61 8.84
C ALA A 156 -9.83 4.44 9.56
N ALA A 157 -8.59 3.94 9.61
CA ALA A 157 -7.45 4.71 10.13
C ALA A 157 -7.21 6.01 9.32
N GLY A 158 -7.25 5.92 7.99
CA GLY A 158 -7.15 7.09 7.11
C GLY A 158 -8.27 8.11 7.37
N ALA A 159 -9.50 7.67 7.64
CA ALA A 159 -10.59 8.58 8.00
C ALA A 159 -10.34 9.33 9.31
N ALA A 160 -9.68 8.69 10.29
CA ALA A 160 -9.23 9.36 11.51
C ALA A 160 -8.13 10.39 11.22
N HIS A 161 -7.17 10.08 10.32
CA HIS A 161 -6.16 11.07 9.89
C HIS A 161 -6.79 12.28 9.22
N VAL A 162 -7.78 12.07 8.33
CA VAL A 162 -8.52 13.16 7.68
C VAL A 162 -9.14 14.08 8.72
N PHE A 163 -9.74 13.53 9.78
CA PHE A 163 -10.30 14.31 10.88
C PHE A 163 -9.21 15.15 11.56
N LEU A 164 -8.10 14.52 11.99
CA LEU A 164 -6.99 15.22 12.67
C LEU A 164 -6.37 16.34 11.82
N LEU A 165 -6.14 16.08 10.54
CA LEU A 165 -5.61 17.08 9.61
C LEU A 165 -6.60 18.23 9.38
N THR A 166 -7.90 17.94 9.35
CA THR A 166 -8.95 18.96 9.22
C THR A 166 -9.03 19.82 10.48
N GLU A 167 -8.91 19.24 11.67
CA GLU A 167 -8.85 20.02 12.93
C GLU A 167 -7.57 20.86 13.02
N GLY A 168 -6.42 20.32 12.63
CA GLY A 168 -5.16 21.07 12.60
C GLY A 168 -5.14 22.22 11.59
N ALA A 169 -6.02 22.18 10.59
CA ALA A 169 -6.15 23.23 9.58
C ALA A 169 -7.17 24.33 9.96
N LYS A 170 -7.84 24.26 11.12
CA LYS A 170 -8.81 25.27 11.54
C LYS A 170 -8.13 26.47 12.17
#